data_AF-A0A3P1TA01-F1
#
_entry.id   AF-A0A3P1TA01-F1
#
_cell.length_a   1.000
_cell.length_b   1.000
_cell.length_c   1.000
_cell.angle_alpha   90.00
_cell.angle_beta   90.00
_cell.angle_gamma   90.00
#
_symmetry.space_group_name_H-M   'P 1'
#
loop_
_entity.id
_entity.type
_entity.pdbx_description
1 polymer ?
#
loop_
_entity_poly.entity_id
_entity_poly.type
_entity_poly.pdbx_seq_one_letter_code
_entity_poly.pdbx_strand_id
1 'polypeptide(L)'
;MDQENQNAKNSHTSVSNDIDTLGSACTGKSAKLASSLNAVYNRVLTTAMTGSEQQVSSAVAGGRQAVAAIQRADAEMAATTENAERQANNVDEVRITDGKKA
;
A
#
# COMPACT_ATOMS: atom_id res chain seq x y z
N MET A 1 -1.53 8.26 -4.63
CA MET A 1 -1.84 7.38 -3.48
C MET A 1 -1.83 8.09 -2.13
N ASP A 2 -0.70 8.55 -1.58
CA ASP A 2 -0.72 9.26 -0.27
C ASP A 2 -1.52 10.57 -0.32
N GLN A 3 -1.42 11.32 -1.42
CA GLN A 3 -2.23 12.53 -1.67
C GLN A 3 -3.73 12.22 -1.76
N GLU A 4 -4.12 11.11 -2.38
CA GLU A 4 -5.54 10.74 -2.54
C GLU A 4 -6.16 10.30 -1.22
N ASN A 5 -5.39 9.59 -0.37
CA ASN A 5 -5.80 9.24 0.98
C ASN A 5 -5.98 10.50 1.85
N GLN A 6 -5.07 11.46 1.75
CA GLN A 6 -5.21 12.74 2.44
C GLN A 6 -6.41 13.56 1.92
N ASN A 7 -6.62 13.60 0.61
CA ASN A 7 -7.80 14.25 0.03
C ASN A 7 -9.10 13.60 0.54
N ALA A 8 -9.17 12.27 0.62
CA ALA A 8 -10.32 11.55 1.15
C ALA A 8 -10.58 11.87 2.64
N LYS A 9 -9.53 11.91 3.47
CA LYS A 9 -9.62 12.30 4.88
C LYS A 9 -10.10 13.73 5.07
N ASN A 10 -9.59 14.65 4.25
CA ASN A 10 -9.99 16.05 4.27
C ASN A 10 -11.47 16.19 3.88
N SER A 11 -11.92 15.49 2.83
CA SER A 11 -13.34 15.45 2.45
C SER A 11 -14.21 14.84 3.55
N HIS A 12 -13.77 13.76 4.20
CA HIS A 12 -14.50 13.14 5.31
C HIS A 12 -14.72 14.12 6.47
N THR A 13 -13.64 14.81 6.86
CA THR A 13 -13.65 15.81 7.93
C THR A 13 -14.56 16.98 7.57
N SER A 14 -14.50 17.47 6.32
CA SER A 14 -15.38 18.54 5.85
C SER A 14 -16.85 18.15 5.96
N VAL A 15 -17.23 16.95 5.51
CA VAL A 15 -18.62 16.48 5.59
C VAL A 15 -19.08 16.29 7.03
N SER A 16 -18.21 15.82 7.92
CA SER A 16 -18.51 15.77 9.37
C SER A 16 -18.89 17.16 9.90
N ASN A 17 -18.06 18.16 9.60
CA ASN A 17 -18.26 19.52 10.07
C ASN A 17 -19.54 20.14 9.50
N ASP A 18 -19.87 19.87 8.23
CA ASP A 18 -21.12 20.32 7.61
C ASP A 18 -22.34 19.70 8.30
N ILE A 19 -22.26 18.42 8.69
CA ILE A 19 -23.31 17.69 9.40
C ILE A 19 -23.49 18.21 10.83
N ASP A 20 -22.40 18.48 11.54
CA ASP A 20 -22.44 19.10 12.86
C ASP A 20 -23.05 20.51 12.80
N THR A 21 -22.70 21.28 11.77
CA THR A 21 -23.26 22.62 11.52
C THR A 21 -24.76 22.53 11.23
N LEU A 22 -25.19 21.61 10.36
CA LEU A 22 -26.60 21.42 10.03
C LEU A 22 -27.41 20.89 11.24
N GLY A 23 -26.81 20.00 12.03
CA GLY A 23 -27.37 19.48 13.26
C GLY A 23 -27.57 20.58 14.31
N SER A 24 -26.61 21.50 14.42
CA SER A 24 -26.70 22.65 15.33
C SER A 24 -27.80 23.65 14.91
N ALA A 25 -28.10 23.76 13.62
CA ALA A 25 -29.20 24.58 13.10
C ALA A 25 -30.58 23.94 13.34
N CYS A 26 -30.64 22.63 13.57
CA CYS A 26 -31.89 21.90 13.82
C CYS A 26 -32.35 22.09 15.28
N THR A 27 -33.19 23.09 15.53
CA THR A 27 -33.71 23.43 16.86
C THR A 27 -35.22 23.21 16.99
N GLY A 28 -35.73 23.08 18.22
CA GLY A 28 -37.16 22.91 18.47
C GLY A 28 -37.74 21.64 17.83
N LYS A 29 -38.74 21.79 16.95
CA LYS A 29 -39.41 20.64 16.29
C LYS A 29 -38.49 19.87 15.33
N SER A 30 -37.46 20.51 14.78
CA SER A 30 -36.50 19.87 13.88
C SER A 30 -35.34 19.21 14.61
N ALA A 31 -35.23 19.29 15.95
CA ALA A 31 -34.13 18.66 16.71
C ALA A 31 -34.02 17.13 16.47
N LYS A 32 -35.14 16.47 16.17
CA LYS A 32 -35.14 15.04 15.79
C LYS A 32 -34.36 14.78 14.48
N LEU A 33 -34.36 15.73 13.55
CA LEU A 33 -33.60 15.66 12.30
C LEU A 33 -32.10 15.64 12.57
N ALA A 34 -31.59 16.41 13.53
CA ALA A 34 -30.17 16.37 13.91
C ALA A 34 -29.73 14.96 14.32
N SER A 35 -30.55 14.28 15.15
CA SER A 35 -30.24 12.91 15.58
C SER A 35 -30.25 11.91 14.43
N SER A 36 -31.21 12.05 13.49
CA SER A 36 -31.29 11.22 12.30
C SER A 36 -30.13 11.48 11.34
N LEU A 37 -29.70 12.74 11.21
CA LEU A 37 -28.56 13.13 10.38
C LEU A 37 -27.26 12.50 10.90
N ASN A 38 -27.01 12.62 12.21
CA ASN A 38 -25.86 11.98 12.85
C ASN A 38 -25.91 10.45 12.77
N ALA A 39 -27.09 9.84 12.90
CA ALA A 39 -27.24 8.40 12.77
C ALA A 39 -26.88 7.92 11.35
N VAL A 40 -27.31 8.65 10.31
CA VAL A 40 -26.99 8.30 8.92
C VAL A 40 -25.51 8.54 8.62
N TYR A 41 -24.94 9.65 9.08
CA TYR A 41 -23.52 9.96 8.94
C TYR A 41 -22.65 8.85 9.54
N ASN A 42 -22.87 8.53 10.81
CA ASN A 42 -22.10 7.52 11.52
C ASN A 42 -22.28 6.13 10.90
N ARG A 43 -23.51 5.76 10.50
CA ARG A 43 -23.79 4.42 9.97
C ARG A 43 -23.21 4.23 8.58
N VAL A 44 -23.45 5.16 7.68
CA VAL A 44 -23.15 4.98 6.26
C VAL A 44 -21.80 5.58 5.92
N LEU A 45 -21.61 6.88 6.21
CA LEU A 45 -20.47 7.62 5.70
C LEU A 45 -19.19 7.26 6.46
N THR A 46 -19.23 7.29 7.79
CA THR A 46 -18.06 6.99 8.62
C THR A 46 -17.59 5.55 8.41
N THR A 47 -18.51 4.57 8.39
CA THR A 47 -18.17 3.16 8.14
C THR A 47 -17.54 2.97 6.77
N ALA A 48 -18.16 3.52 5.72
CA ALA A 48 -17.66 3.38 4.35
C ALA A 48 -16.29 4.05 4.17
N MET A 49 -16.12 5.27 4.67
CA MET A 49 -14.85 6.01 4.56
C MET A 49 -13.74 5.32 5.36
N THR A 50 -14.02 4.84 6.56
CA THR A 50 -13.05 4.06 7.35
C THR A 50 -12.60 2.80 6.60
N GLY A 51 -13.54 2.08 5.99
CA GLY A 51 -13.22 0.89 5.19
C GLY A 51 -12.38 1.22 3.95
N SER A 52 -12.68 2.32 3.26
CA SER A 52 -11.88 2.80 2.12
C SER A 52 -10.47 3.21 2.53
N GLU A 53 -10.32 3.95 3.64
CA GLU A 53 -9.01 4.35 4.17
C GLU A 53 -8.14 3.12 4.52
N GLN A 54 -8.72 2.10 5.14
CA GLN A 54 -8.03 0.85 5.46
C GLN A 54 -7.60 0.07 4.20
N GLN A 55 -8.46 0.01 3.18
CA GLN A 55 -8.12 -0.64 1.91
C GLN A 55 -6.96 0.07 1.20
N VAL A 56 -7.00 1.40 1.13
CA VAL A 56 -5.90 2.19 0.54
C VAL A 56 -4.60 1.98 1.33
N SER A 57 -4.66 2.03 2.66
CA SER A 57 -3.49 1.79 3.50
C SER A 57 -2.89 0.39 3.29
N SER A 58 -3.75 -0.64 3.21
CA SER A 58 -3.34 -2.01 2.99
C SER A 58 -2.72 -2.20 1.59
N ALA A 59 -3.30 -1.57 0.57
CA ALA A 59 -2.77 -1.60 -0.80
C ALA A 59 -1.38 -0.94 -0.88
N VAL A 60 -1.20 0.21 -0.22
CA VAL A 60 0.11 0.88 -0.14
C VAL A 60 1.14 0.01 0.58
N ALA A 61 0.76 -0.59 1.72
CA ALA A 61 1.64 -1.46 2.48
C ALA A 61 2.05 -2.70 1.67
N GLY A 62 1.10 -3.38 1.03
CA GLY A 62 1.35 -4.52 0.17
C GLY A 62 2.23 -4.17 -1.03
N GLY A 63 1.98 -3.03 -1.67
CA GLY A 63 2.81 -2.53 -2.77
C GLY A 63 4.26 -2.26 -2.34
N ARG A 64 4.46 -1.63 -1.18
CA ARG A 64 5.81 -1.41 -0.62
C ARG A 64 6.53 -2.71 -0.31
N GLN A 65 5.82 -3.72 0.23
CA GLN A 65 6.38 -5.04 0.48
C GLN A 65 6.78 -5.75 -0.82
N ALA A 66 5.94 -5.68 -1.86
CA ALA A 66 6.24 -6.27 -3.17
C ALA A 66 7.49 -5.62 -3.79
N VAL A 67 7.61 -4.29 -3.75
CA VAL A 67 8.80 -3.58 -4.23
C VAL A 67 10.04 -4.00 -3.45
N ALA A 68 9.96 -4.07 -2.12
CA ALA A 68 11.09 -4.51 -1.29
C ALA A 68 11.51 -5.97 -1.57
N ALA A 69 10.54 -6.85 -1.87
CA ALA A 69 10.81 -8.23 -2.25
C ALA A 69 11.55 -8.32 -3.59
N ILE A 70 11.12 -7.54 -4.59
CA ILE A 70 11.79 -7.45 -5.90
C ILE A 70 13.21 -6.94 -5.74
N GLN A 71 13.41 -5.84 -5.01
CA GLN A 71 14.73 -5.27 -4.77
C GLN A 71 15.68 -6.26 -4.07
N ARG A 72 15.16 -7.07 -3.14
CA ARG A 72 15.95 -8.12 -2.49
C ARG A 72 16.31 -9.23 -3.49
N ALA A 73 15.35 -9.69 -4.27
CA ALA A 73 15.60 -10.71 -5.29
C ALA A 73 16.62 -10.25 -6.32
N ASP A 74 16.55 -9.00 -6.78
CA ASP A 74 17.52 -8.41 -7.70
C ASP A 74 18.92 -8.37 -7.09
N ALA A 75 19.04 -7.99 -5.81
CA ALA A 75 20.32 -7.99 -5.10
C ALA A 75 20.89 -9.40 -4.93
N GLU A 76 20.04 -10.39 -4.62
CA GLU A 76 20.43 -11.80 -4.52
C GLU A 76 20.89 -12.35 -5.87
N MET A 77 20.20 -12.02 -6.97
CA MET A 77 20.61 -12.40 -8.32
C MET A 77 21.95 -11.77 -8.73
N ALA A 78 22.15 -10.50 -8.39
CA ALA A 78 23.42 -9.80 -8.64
C ALA A 78 24.58 -10.48 -7.87
N ALA A 79 24.39 -10.75 -6.58
CA ALA A 79 25.40 -11.42 -5.75
C ALA A 79 25.69 -12.85 -6.24
N THR A 80 24.66 -13.57 -6.68
CA THR A 80 24.82 -14.92 -7.23
C THR A 80 25.62 -14.90 -8.53
N THR A 81 25.30 -13.97 -9.43
CA THR A 81 26.01 -13.77 -10.69
C THR A 81 27.47 -13.43 -10.44
N GLU A 82 27.75 -12.48 -9.55
CA GLU A 82 29.12 -12.08 -9.21
C GLU A 82 29.93 -13.26 -8.65
N ASN A 83 29.32 -14.09 -7.79
CA ASN A 83 29.98 -15.28 -7.26
C ASN A 83 30.26 -16.33 -8.35
N ALA A 84 29.31 -16.55 -9.26
CA ALA A 84 29.50 -17.45 -10.40
C ALA A 84 30.62 -16.97 -11.33
N GLU A 85 30.70 -15.66 -11.62
CA GLU A 85 31.78 -15.08 -12.40
C GLU A 85 33.14 -15.23 -11.74
N ARG A 86 33.25 -15.01 -10.42
CA ARG A 86 34.50 -15.26 -9.68
C ARG A 86 34.91 -16.72 -9.75
N GLN A 87 33.97 -17.66 -9.60
CA GLN A 87 34.25 -19.09 -9.73
C GLN A 87 34.69 -19.46 -11.15
N ALA A 88 34.04 -18.91 -12.17
CA ALA A 88 34.41 -19.12 -13.58
C ALA A 88 35.79 -18.55 -13.92
N ASN A 89 36.19 -17.43 -13.31
CA ASN A 89 37.54 -16.88 -13.47
C ASN A 89 38.60 -17.63 -12.66
N ASN A 90 38.20 -18.48 -11.70
CA ASN A 90 39.11 -19.28 -10.87
C ASN A 90 39.30 -20.72 -11.39
N VAL A 91 38.57 -21.17 -12.41
CA VAL A 91 38.84 -22.47 -13.05
C VAL A 91 40.03 -22.32 -14.00
N ASP A 92 41.17 -22.84 -13.56
CA ASP A 92 42.42 -22.93 -14.32
C ASP A 92 42.35 -24.05 -15.39
N GLU A 93 43.21 -23.93 -16.43
CA GLU A 93 43.24 -24.72 -17.69
C GLU A 93 42.44 -26.03 -17.73
N VAL A 94 41.45 -26.08 -18.62
CA VAL A 94 40.78 -27.34 -19.00
C VAL A 94 41.71 -28.14 -19.91
N ARG A 95 42.45 -29.10 -19.34
CA ARG A 95 43.32 -30.00 -20.12
C ARG A 95 42.50 -31.06 -20.85
N ILE A 96 42.20 -30.79 -22.13
CA ILE A 96 41.54 -31.75 -23.01
C ILE A 96 42.60 -32.73 -23.53
N THR A 97 42.49 -34.00 -23.14
CA THR A 97 43.36 -35.05 -23.69
C THR A 97 42.70 -35.58 -24.95
N ASP A 98 43.17 -35.16 -26.13
CA ASP A 98 42.82 -35.82 -27.39
C ASP A 98 43.33 -37.27 -27.29
N GLY A 99 42.40 -38.23 -27.34
CA GLY A 99 42.63 -39.65 -27.07
C GLY A 99 43.47 -40.39 -28.12
N LYS A 100 44.47 -39.74 -28.73
CA LYS A 100 45.43 -40.43 -29.59
C LYS A 100 46.30 -41.36 -28.74
N LYS A 101 45.99 -42.66 -28.82
CA LYS A 101 46.92 -43.72 -28.42
C LYS A 101 48.21 -43.58 -29.25
N ALA A 102 49.33 -43.57 -28.55
CA ALA A 102 50.69 -43.62 -29.11
C ALA A 102 50.90 -44.89 -29.95
#